data_AF-A0A1G1EY87-F1
#
_entry.id   AF-A0A1G1EY87-F1
#
_cell.length_a   1.000
_cell.length_b   1.000
_cell.length_c   1.000
_cell.angle_alpha   90.00
_cell.angle_beta   90.00
_cell.angle_gamma   90.00
#
_symmetry.space_group_name_H-M   'P 1'
#
loop_
_entity.id
_entity.type
_entity.pdbx_description
1 polymer ?
#
loop_
_entity_poly.entity_id
_entity_poly.type
_entity_poly.pdbx_seq_one_letter_code
_entity_poly.pdbx_strand_id
1 'polypeptide(L)' 'MPSVKVRDNESLDSALKHFKKQCEREGILSEIKKREHYDKPSVKKKKKIIAARKKAAKKTRTFSAR' A
#
# COMPACT_ATOMS: atom_id res chain seq x y z
N MET A 1 2.69 9.06 -7.69
CA MET A 1 2.62 10.30 -6.92
C MET A 1 1.15 10.63 -6.78
N PRO A 2 0.65 10.68 -5.54
CA PRO A 2 -0.78 10.73 -5.27
C PRO A 2 -1.30 12.13 -5.53
N SER A 3 -2.33 12.25 -6.36
CA SER A 3 -3.04 13.51 -6.61
C SER A 3 -4.52 13.33 -6.33
N VAL A 4 -5.10 14.19 -5.50
CA VAL A 4 -6.54 14.24 -5.23
C VAL A 4 -7.04 15.60 -5.70
N LYS A 5 -8.00 15.60 -6.64
CA LYS A 5 -8.69 16.81 -7.08
C LYS A 5 -9.93 16.97 -6.20
N VAL A 6 -9.94 17.99 -5.35
CA VAL A 6 -11.08 18.31 -4.48
C VAL A 6 -12.14 19.01 -5.34
N ARG A 7 -13.40 18.59 -5.21
CA ARG A 7 -14.55 19.27 -5.84
C ARG A 7 -15.20 20.21 -4.82
N ASP A 8 -15.87 21.27 -5.30
CA ASP A 8 -16.40 22.36 -4.46
C ASP A 8 -17.42 21.93 -3.39
N ASN A 9 -18.00 20.73 -3.51
CA ASN A 9 -18.95 20.14 -2.55
C ASN A 9 -18.32 19.15 -1.55
N GLU A 10 -16.99 19.04 -1.49
CA GLU A 10 -16.30 18.13 -0.57
C GLU A 10 -15.74 18.86 0.66
N SER A 11 -16.00 18.32 1.85
CA SER A 11 -15.35 18.78 3.08
C SER A 11 -13.85 18.46 3.05
N LEU A 12 -13.02 19.39 3.51
CA LEU A 12 -11.55 19.25 3.56
C LEU A 12 -11.10 17.96 4.27
N ASP A 13 -11.80 17.54 5.32
CA ASP A 13 -11.50 16.29 6.03
C ASP A 13 -11.67 15.04 5.15
N SER A 14 -12.67 15.05 4.26
CA SER A 14 -12.88 13.97 3.29
C SER A 14 -11.72 13.90 2.30
N ALA A 15 -11.32 15.05 1.74
CA ALA A 15 -10.20 15.13 0.81
C ALA A 15 -8.89 14.61 1.43
N LEU A 16 -8.61 14.96 2.70
CA LEU A 16 -7.45 14.46 3.44
C LEU A 16 -7.49 12.95 3.65
N LYS A 17 -8.65 12.39 4.00
CA LYS A 17 -8.84 10.94 4.12
C LYS A 17 -8.61 10.23 2.78
N HIS A 18 -9.11 10.78 1.68
CA HIS A 18 -8.89 10.25 0.34
C HIS A 18 -7.41 10.29 -0.06
N PHE A 19 -6.71 11.40 0.24
CA PHE A 19 -5.29 11.54 -0.02
C PHE A 19 -4.46 10.54 0.78
N LYS A 20 -4.75 10.37 2.08
CA LYS A 20 -4.09 9.37 2.93
C LYS A 20 -4.29 7.96 2.38
N LYS A 21 -5.52 7.61 2.00
CA LYS A 21 -5.83 6.30 1.39
C LYS A 21 -5.13 6.10 0.04
N GLN A 22 -4.97 7.15 -0.75
CA GLN A 22 -4.22 7.09 -2.01
C GLN A 22 -2.73 6.89 -1.77
N CYS A 23 -2.14 7.59 -0.79
CA CYS A 23 -0.74 7.38 -0.36
C CYS A 23 -0.50 5.95 0.13
N GLU A 24 -1.44 5.40 0.91
CA GLU A 24 -1.40 4.01 1.40
C GLU A 24 -1.53 3.00 0.25
N ARG A 25 -2.40 3.28 -0.73
CA ARG A 25 -2.58 2.44 -1.92
C ARG A 25 -1.34 2.42 -2.80
N GLU A 26 -0.72 3.56 -3.02
CA GLU A 26 0.55 3.67 -3.76
C GLU A 26 1.72 3.07 -2.99
N GLY A 27 1.59 2.89 -1.66
CA GLY A 27 2.56 2.18 -0.84
C GLY A 27 3.87 2.95 -0.64
N ILE A 28 3.85 4.27 -0.78
CA ILE A 28 5.02 5.17 -0.74
C ILE A 28 5.84 4.95 0.54
N LEU A 29 5.17 4.87 1.69
CA LEU A 29 5.83 4.61 2.98
C LEU A 29 6.50 3.23 3.04
N SER A 30 5.91 2.23 2.38
CA SER A 30 6.50 0.89 2.29
C SER A 30 7.68 0.86 1.32
N GLU A 31 7.72 1.77 0.35
CA GLU A 31 8.81 1.90 -0.60
C GLU A 31 10.01 2.61 0.02
N ILE A 32 9.79 3.68 0.78
CA ILE A 32 10.83 4.38 1.56
C ILE A 32 11.56 3.36 2.44
N LYS A 33 10.82 2.61 3.27
CA LYS A 33 11.39 1.57 4.15
C LYS A 33 12.18 0.47 3.43
N LYS A 34 11.84 0.15 2.18
CA LYS A 34 12.57 -0.85 1.37
C LYS A 34 13.85 -0.28 0.76
N ARG A 35 13.93 1.04 0.62
CA ARG A 35 15.03 1.77 -0.02
C ARG A 35 15.99 2.39 1.00
N GLU A 36 15.60 2.49 2.27
CA GLU A 36 16.44 3.00 3.36
C GLU A 36 17.80 2.30 3.47
N HIS A 37 17.89 1.02 3.13
CA HIS A 37 19.13 0.25 3.19
C HIS A 37 19.27 -0.70 2.00
N TYR A 38 20.51 -1.01 1.62
CA TYR A 38 20.79 -1.98 0.57
C TYR A 38 20.47 -3.40 1.06
N ASP A 39 19.39 -3.97 0.52
CA ASP A 39 19.16 -5.40 0.60
C ASP A 39 19.82 -6.13 -0.60
N LYS A 40 20.59 -7.19 -0.32
CA LYS A 40 21.11 -8.11 -1.35
C LYS A 40 19.96 -8.63 -2.23
N PRO A 41 20.13 -8.81 -3.55
CA PRO A 41 19.06 -9.26 -4.45
C PRO A 41 18.36 -10.56 -4.00
N SER A 42 19.08 -11.49 -3.37
CA SER A 42 18.49 -12.72 -2.80
C SER A 42 17.48 -12.42 -1.68
N VAL A 43 17.81 -11.48 -0.79
CA VAL A 43 16.95 -11.05 0.31
C VAL A 43 15.71 -10.33 -0.24
N LYS A 44 15.87 -9.46 -1.24
CA LYS A 44 14.75 -8.81 -1.95
C LYS A 44 13.80 -9.83 -2.56
N LYS A 45 14.32 -10.85 -3.25
CA LYS A 45 13.53 -11.95 -3.84
C LYS A 45 12.75 -12.73 -2.76
N LYS A 46 13.41 -13.11 -1.67
CA LYS A 46 12.78 -13.80 -0.54
C LYS A 46 11.64 -12.97 0.09
N LYS A 47 11.90 -11.69 0.39
CA LYS A 47 10.89 -10.76 0.94
C LYS A 47 9.68 -10.62 0.01
N LYS A 48 9.89 -10.55 -1.31
CA LYS A 48 8.80 -10.46 -2.32
C LYS A 48 7.90 -11.71 -2.30
N ILE A 49 8.49 -12.91 -2.26
CA ILE A 49 7.73 -14.18 -2.23
C ILE A 49 6.90 -14.28 -0.95
N ILE A 50 7.49 -13.95 0.20
CA ILE A 50 6.79 -13.98 1.49
C ILE A 50 5.60 -12.99 1.48
N ALA A 51 5.81 -11.78 0.97
CA ALA A 51 4.74 -10.78 0.87
C ALA A 51 3.59 -11.25 -0.05
N ALA A 52 3.91 -11.86 -1.19
CA ALA A 52 2.92 -12.41 -2.12
C ALA A 52 2.10 -13.55 -1.47
N ARG A 53 2.77 -14.49 -0.79
CA ARG A 53 2.11 -15.59 -0.06
C ARG A 53 1.18 -15.07 1.03
N LYS A 54 1.64 -14.09 1.83
CA LYS A 54 0.81 -13.45 2.87
C LYS A 54 -0.40 -12.75 2.26
N LYS A 55 -0.26 -12.07 1.11
CA LYS A 55 -1.38 -11.42 0.42
C LYS A 55 -2.40 -12.43 -0.11
N ALA A 56 -1.94 -13.54 -0.70
CA ALA A 56 -2.81 -14.61 -1.18
C ALA A 56 -3.61 -15.25 -0.03
N ALA A 57 -2.95 -15.59 1.08
CA ALA A 57 -3.60 -16.15 2.26
C ALA A 57 -4.63 -15.20 2.89
N LYS A 58 -4.40 -13.88 2.85
CA LYS A 58 -5.41 -12.90 3.27
C LYS A 58 -6.61 -12.90 2.34
N LYS A 59 -6.41 -12.95 1.02
CA LYS A 59 -7.49 -12.96 0.02
C LYS A 59 -8.39 -14.18 0.16
N THR A 60 -7.81 -15.37 0.36
CA THR A 60 -8.58 -16.61 0.54
C THR A 60 -9.41 -16.56 1.82
N ARG A 61 -8.84 -16.08 2.93
CA ARG A 61 -9.57 -15.89 4.21
C ARG A 61 -10.73 -14.91 4.07
N THR A 62 -10.54 -13.78 3.40
CA THR A 62 -11.63 -12.81 3.19
C THR A 62 -12.71 -13.32 2.24
N PHE A 63 -12.37 -14.22 1.32
CA PHE A 63 -13.33 -14.81 0.40
C PHE A 63 -14.14 -15.94 1.06
N SER A 64 -13.51 -16.73 1.92
CA SER A 64 -14.17 -17.76 2.72
C SER A 64 -15.03 -17.21 3.87
N ALA A 65 -14.83 -15.95 4.27
CA ALA A 65 -15.57 -15.27 5.33
C ALA A 65 -16.63 -14.29 4.78
N ARG A 66 -16.86 -14.31 3.47
CA ARG A 66 -18.00 -13.68 2.80
C ARG A 66 -19.05 -14.72 2.53
#